data_AF-A0A135VNQ8-F1
#
_entry.id   AF-A0A135VNQ8-F1
#
_cell.length_a   1.000
_cell.length_b   1.000
_cell.length_c   1.000
_cell.angle_alpha   90.00
_cell.angle_beta   90.00
_cell.angle_gamma   90.00
#
_symmetry.space_group_name_H-M   'P 1'
#
loop_
_entity.id
_entity.type
_entity.pdbx_description
1 polymer ?
#
loop_
_entity_poly.entity_id
_entity_poly.type
_entity_poly.pdbx_seq_one_letter_code
_entity_poly.pdbx_strand_id
1 'polypeptide(L)'
;MSGEESFDIIVVGAGVIGVAVAYYLQKNSPDKTILLVDRLSAAGQANTAMSAAAVRNMFASSTNQLLTDTSIKYFEHVQEDIGYELMFEKIGYLWLLSDSQFNSESVKMWIQRMNASGVHNKVYDKKQLKDMMPGLNTDFSSDEEAELMNLKEVCYGLFGGDCGALDPTRLVEYYLEEFKKLCNCKPRFGVDVESLLLESVPKLDVPGEPFVWQNKKVNGVKTKEETLRADVVVLATGAWANELLDPIGMDSRTKAKKRHIFVVHAERKQGLNELLDTKGFNDLNTVPFTILPSAGLYFRPQLQERGFWIGCGDKLGRSYDYVQPEHYSNPESAYYENSVYPVLSKYFPAFEGARPTGSWAGGYSYSPDAIPYVYLENGVLVLNGASGSGIMKADAMARIADALYRGLPEAELYGGKKMLSTTLSQRERKVEVESVVI
;
A
#
# COMPACT_ATOMS: atom_id res chain seq x y z
N MET A 1 -33.97 20.55 -9.38
CA MET A 1 -33.49 19.77 -10.52
C MET A 1 -32.06 19.43 -10.20
N SER A 2 -31.72 18.17 -9.97
CA SER A 2 -30.32 17.74 -9.81
C SER A 2 -29.58 18.08 -11.11
N GLY A 3 -28.42 18.71 -11.03
CA GLY A 3 -27.61 19.04 -12.20
C GLY A 3 -27.14 17.78 -12.93
N GLU A 4 -26.86 17.93 -14.22
CA GLU A 4 -26.13 16.93 -15.01
C GLU A 4 -24.92 17.60 -15.63
N GLU A 5 -23.74 17.01 -15.42
CA GLU A 5 -22.47 17.49 -15.96
C GLU A 5 -21.75 16.31 -16.63
N SER A 6 -20.91 16.60 -17.64
CA SER A 6 -20.23 15.58 -18.44
C SER A 6 -18.73 15.80 -18.45
N PHE A 7 -18.00 14.70 -18.34
CA PHE A 7 -16.55 14.61 -18.43
C PHE A 7 -16.18 13.45 -19.36
N ASP A 8 -14.94 13.40 -19.85
CA ASP A 8 -14.47 12.19 -20.53
C ASP A 8 -14.21 11.07 -19.52
N ILE A 9 -13.62 11.43 -18.37
CA ILE A 9 -13.22 10.49 -17.31
C ILE A 9 -13.62 11.04 -15.94
N ILE A 10 -14.18 10.17 -15.10
CA ILE A 10 -14.35 10.45 -13.66
C ILE A 10 -13.49 9.49 -12.86
N VAL A 11 -12.62 10.02 -12.00
CA VAL A 11 -11.81 9.24 -11.06
C VAL A 11 -12.45 9.32 -9.67
N VAL A 12 -12.84 8.18 -9.12
CA VAL A 12 -13.47 8.06 -7.80
C VAL A 12 -12.44 7.54 -6.79
N GLY A 13 -12.19 8.34 -5.76
CA GLY A 13 -11.19 8.12 -4.72
C GLY A 13 -9.90 8.91 -5.01
N ALA A 14 -9.52 9.76 -4.07
CA ALA A 14 -8.33 10.61 -4.07
C ALA A 14 -7.30 10.17 -3.02
N GLY A 15 -7.22 8.86 -2.73
CA GLY A 15 -6.03 8.28 -2.11
C GLY A 15 -4.82 8.31 -3.07
N VAL A 16 -3.66 7.83 -2.62
CA VAL A 16 -2.41 7.90 -3.41
C VAL A 16 -2.54 7.28 -4.82
N ILE A 17 -3.25 6.17 -4.96
CA ILE A 17 -3.50 5.52 -6.27
C ILE A 17 -4.39 6.41 -7.16
N GLY A 18 -5.41 7.03 -6.56
CA GLY A 18 -6.38 7.87 -7.26
C GLY A 18 -5.78 9.15 -7.82
N VAL A 19 -5.01 9.87 -7.01
CA VAL A 19 -4.31 11.08 -7.48
C VAL A 19 -3.22 10.72 -8.51
N ALA A 20 -2.53 9.59 -8.36
CA ALA A 20 -1.53 9.14 -9.33
C ALA A 20 -2.16 8.79 -10.68
N VAL A 21 -3.27 8.03 -10.70
CA VAL A 21 -3.93 7.68 -11.97
C VAL A 21 -4.57 8.89 -12.64
N ALA A 22 -5.16 9.82 -11.88
CA ALA A 22 -5.66 11.08 -12.41
C ALA A 22 -4.54 11.88 -13.10
N TYR A 23 -3.36 11.99 -12.46
CA TYR A 23 -2.18 12.64 -13.03
C TYR A 23 -1.76 12.02 -14.36
N TYR A 24 -1.54 10.69 -14.40
CA TYR A 24 -1.05 10.03 -15.61
C TYR A 24 -2.05 10.07 -16.77
N LEU A 25 -3.35 9.86 -16.48
CA LEU A 25 -4.40 9.98 -17.49
C LEU A 25 -4.43 11.39 -18.08
N GLN A 26 -4.40 12.44 -17.24
CA GLN A 26 -4.41 13.82 -17.75
C GLN A 26 -3.15 14.16 -18.54
N LYS A 27 -1.98 13.72 -18.05
CA LYS A 27 -0.68 13.96 -18.70
C LYS A 27 -0.62 13.35 -20.10
N ASN A 28 -1.14 12.15 -20.26
CA ASN A 28 -1.03 11.38 -21.50
C ASN A 28 -2.29 11.48 -22.39
N SER A 29 -3.33 12.16 -21.94
CA SER A 29 -4.54 12.47 -22.71
C SER A 29 -4.97 13.93 -22.45
N PRO A 30 -4.17 14.92 -22.90
CA PRO A 30 -4.37 16.33 -22.57
C PRO A 30 -5.65 16.93 -23.15
N ASP A 31 -6.26 16.29 -24.15
CA ASP A 31 -7.55 16.65 -24.75
C ASP A 31 -8.76 16.23 -23.90
N LYS A 32 -8.55 15.39 -22.89
CA LYS A 32 -9.61 14.81 -22.06
C LYS A 32 -9.91 15.67 -20.84
N THR A 33 -11.20 15.78 -20.53
CA THR A 33 -11.74 16.38 -19.31
C THR A 33 -11.85 15.31 -18.23
N ILE A 34 -11.11 15.49 -17.13
CA ILE A 34 -11.00 14.49 -16.07
C ILE A 34 -11.45 15.11 -14.74
N LEU A 35 -12.52 14.56 -14.15
CA LEU A 35 -12.96 14.95 -12.81
C LEU A 35 -12.45 13.94 -11.77
N LEU A 36 -11.66 14.42 -10.80
CA LEU A 36 -11.32 13.66 -9.59
C LEU A 36 -12.33 13.99 -8.48
N VAL A 37 -12.95 12.96 -7.91
CA VAL A 37 -13.88 13.07 -6.78
C VAL A 37 -13.46 12.20 -5.59
N ASP A 38 -13.71 12.67 -4.37
CA ASP A 38 -13.58 11.88 -3.15
C ASP A 38 -14.68 12.26 -2.15
N ARG A 39 -15.15 11.27 -1.37
CA ARG A 39 -16.18 11.46 -0.34
C ARG A 39 -15.66 12.24 0.87
N LEU A 40 -14.36 12.21 1.13
CA LEU A 40 -13.72 12.95 2.21
C LEU A 40 -13.37 14.37 1.78
N SER A 41 -13.13 15.22 2.77
CA SER A 41 -12.94 16.68 2.59
C SER A 41 -11.62 17.07 1.91
N ALA A 42 -10.66 16.15 1.83
CA ALA A 42 -9.39 16.34 1.14
C ALA A 42 -8.82 14.99 0.66
N ALA A 43 -7.86 15.06 -0.25
CA ALA A 43 -7.14 13.90 -0.75
C ALA A 43 -6.35 13.18 0.36
N GLY A 44 -6.19 11.86 0.22
CA GLY A 44 -5.33 11.04 1.10
C GLY A 44 -5.91 10.70 2.48
N GLN A 45 -7.09 11.21 2.85
CA GLN A 45 -7.61 11.14 4.23
C GLN A 45 -8.05 9.74 4.73
N ALA A 46 -8.18 8.74 3.84
CA ALA A 46 -8.59 7.37 4.20
C ALA A 46 -7.39 6.45 4.52
N ASN A 47 -7.39 5.20 4.03
CA ASN A 47 -6.33 4.23 4.31
C ASN A 47 -4.90 4.65 3.85
N THR A 48 -4.77 5.67 3.01
CA THR A 48 -3.46 6.25 2.67
C THR A 48 -2.83 6.89 3.93
N ALA A 49 -3.60 7.72 4.65
CA ALA A 49 -3.19 8.33 5.92
C ALA A 49 -3.03 7.33 7.07
N MET A 50 -3.72 6.18 7.01
CA MET A 50 -3.63 5.14 8.07
C MET A 50 -2.43 4.19 7.91
N SER A 51 -1.57 4.41 6.92
CA SER A 51 -0.44 3.50 6.64
C SER A 51 0.73 3.71 7.60
N ALA A 52 1.62 2.71 7.68
CA ALA A 52 2.96 2.90 8.28
C ALA A 52 3.91 3.71 7.36
N ALA A 53 3.46 4.06 6.14
CA ALA A 53 4.18 4.82 5.10
C ALA A 53 5.62 4.36 4.82
N ALA A 54 5.89 3.07 5.01
CA ALA A 54 7.18 2.46 4.71
C ALA A 54 7.14 1.79 3.33
N VAL A 55 8.25 1.84 2.61
CA VAL A 55 8.39 1.39 1.22
C VAL A 55 9.57 0.42 1.09
N ARG A 56 9.40 -0.64 0.31
CA ARG A 56 10.44 -1.64 0.05
C ARG A 56 10.31 -2.22 -1.35
N ASN A 57 11.41 -2.71 -1.91
CA ASN A 57 11.46 -3.51 -3.15
C ASN A 57 11.86 -4.98 -2.89
N MET A 58 11.84 -5.42 -1.63
CA MET A 58 12.16 -6.78 -1.19
C MET A 58 10.94 -7.71 -1.24
N PHE A 59 10.53 -8.17 -2.41
CA PHE A 59 9.36 -9.06 -2.57
C PHE A 59 9.74 -10.42 -3.15
N ALA A 60 8.97 -11.46 -2.81
CA ALA A 60 9.15 -12.77 -3.43
C ALA A 60 8.61 -12.77 -4.86
N SER A 61 7.47 -12.13 -5.13
CA SER A 61 6.91 -12.04 -6.48
C SER A 61 7.71 -11.07 -7.34
N SER A 62 8.07 -11.52 -8.55
CA SER A 62 8.75 -10.70 -9.56
C SER A 62 7.89 -9.52 -9.99
N THR A 63 6.56 -9.69 -10.00
CA THR A 63 5.61 -8.62 -10.30
C THR A 63 5.65 -7.54 -9.22
N ASN A 64 5.53 -7.92 -7.93
CA ASN A 64 5.61 -6.93 -6.86
C ASN A 64 6.97 -6.24 -6.81
N GLN A 65 8.07 -6.98 -7.00
CA GLN A 65 9.39 -6.38 -7.05
C GLN A 65 9.49 -5.34 -8.17
N LEU A 66 9.03 -5.64 -9.38
CA LEU A 66 9.04 -4.70 -10.50
C LEU A 66 8.21 -3.44 -10.21
N LEU A 67 6.98 -3.60 -9.72
CA LEU A 67 6.08 -2.48 -9.40
C LEU A 67 6.68 -1.57 -8.34
N THR A 68 7.30 -2.15 -7.31
CA THR A 68 7.83 -1.40 -6.17
C THR A 68 9.20 -0.80 -6.44
N ASP A 69 10.10 -1.52 -7.11
CA ASP A 69 11.40 -0.99 -7.52
C ASP A 69 11.26 0.23 -8.42
N THR A 70 10.38 0.17 -9.42
CA THR A 70 10.15 1.30 -10.33
C THR A 70 9.47 2.48 -9.63
N SER A 71 8.49 2.23 -8.77
CA SER A 71 7.81 3.30 -8.01
C SER A 71 8.75 3.97 -6.99
N ILE A 72 9.58 3.19 -6.28
CA ILE A 72 10.53 3.75 -5.30
C ILE A 72 11.58 4.59 -6.01
N LYS A 73 12.14 4.13 -7.13
CA LYS A 73 13.06 4.93 -7.97
C LYS A 73 12.40 6.22 -8.47
N TYR A 74 11.11 6.18 -8.77
CA TYR A 74 10.39 7.41 -9.10
C TYR A 74 10.28 8.35 -7.90
N PHE A 75 10.04 7.84 -6.69
CA PHE A 75 10.00 8.68 -5.48
C PHE A 75 11.37 9.30 -5.18
N GLU A 76 12.46 8.56 -5.38
CA GLU A 76 13.82 9.11 -5.33
C GLU A 76 13.99 10.24 -6.33
N HIS A 77 13.62 10.03 -7.59
CA HIS A 77 13.66 11.05 -8.62
C HIS A 77 12.82 12.29 -8.29
N VAL A 78 11.63 12.11 -7.74
CA VAL A 78 10.76 13.23 -7.33
C VAL A 78 11.43 14.07 -6.23
N GLN A 79 12.10 13.42 -5.28
CA GLN A 79 12.78 14.13 -4.19
C GLN A 79 14.13 14.72 -4.62
N GLU A 80 14.98 13.95 -5.29
CA GLU A 80 16.37 14.29 -5.57
C GLU A 80 16.52 15.14 -6.84
N ASP A 81 15.78 14.82 -7.91
CA ASP A 81 15.94 15.47 -9.22
C ASP A 81 14.88 16.54 -9.50
N ILE A 82 13.61 16.27 -9.17
CA ILE A 82 12.51 17.25 -9.31
C ILE A 82 12.56 18.27 -8.15
N GLY A 83 13.09 17.86 -6.99
CA GLY A 83 13.23 18.72 -5.81
C GLY A 83 11.93 18.90 -5.01
N TYR A 84 10.97 17.97 -5.14
CA TYR A 84 9.77 17.96 -4.31
C TYR A 84 10.00 17.10 -3.07
N GLU A 85 10.01 17.72 -1.89
CA GLU A 85 10.31 17.05 -0.63
C GLU A 85 9.21 16.03 -0.26
N LEU A 86 9.50 14.73 -0.46
CA LEU A 86 8.62 13.63 -0.07
C LEU A 86 8.86 13.15 1.37
N MET A 87 9.87 13.70 2.05
CA MET A 87 10.37 13.19 3.33
C MET A 87 10.80 11.74 3.22
N PHE A 88 11.31 11.33 2.05
CA PHE A 88 11.73 9.97 1.79
C PHE A 88 13.11 9.72 2.42
N GLU A 89 13.09 8.97 3.52
CA GLU A 89 14.25 8.58 4.30
C GLU A 89 14.63 7.13 3.99
N LYS A 90 15.85 6.91 3.47
CA LYS A 90 16.42 5.58 3.17
C LYS A 90 16.89 4.87 4.44
N ILE A 91 15.97 4.60 5.35
CA ILE A 91 16.22 3.87 6.61
C ILE A 91 16.49 2.37 6.40
N GLY A 92 16.17 1.83 5.23
CA GLY A 92 16.28 0.41 4.92
C GLY A 92 15.22 -0.46 5.59
N TYR A 93 15.22 -1.74 5.23
CA TYR A 93 14.38 -2.78 5.83
C TYR A 93 15.25 -3.92 6.35
N LEU A 94 14.94 -4.45 7.53
CA LEU A 94 15.65 -5.57 8.15
C LEU A 94 14.67 -6.66 8.55
N TRP A 95 14.77 -7.82 7.89
CA TRP A 95 14.03 -9.01 8.29
C TRP A 95 14.89 -9.86 9.21
N LEU A 96 14.49 -9.97 10.47
CA LEU A 96 15.10 -10.90 11.41
C LEU A 96 14.51 -12.29 11.17
N LEU A 97 15.38 -13.29 11.03
CA LEU A 97 15.02 -14.63 10.61
C LEU A 97 15.67 -15.66 11.54
N SER A 98 14.91 -16.72 11.83
CA SER A 98 15.49 -17.95 12.38
C SER A 98 16.29 -18.71 11.34
N ASP A 99 17.10 -19.67 11.78
CA ASP A 99 17.85 -20.53 10.86
C ASP A 99 16.93 -21.26 9.87
N SER A 100 15.82 -21.82 10.36
CA SER A 100 14.84 -22.51 9.51
C SER A 100 14.15 -21.59 8.50
N GLN A 101 13.86 -20.34 8.87
CA GLN A 101 13.27 -19.36 7.95
C GLN A 101 14.27 -18.93 6.89
N PHE A 102 15.51 -18.61 7.28
CA PHE A 102 16.56 -18.21 6.35
C PHE A 102 16.88 -19.31 5.33
N ASN A 103 16.86 -20.57 5.77
CA ASN A 103 17.12 -21.73 4.91
C ASN A 103 15.92 -22.17 4.06
N SER A 104 14.75 -21.55 4.22
CA SER A 104 13.55 -21.86 3.43
C SER A 104 13.73 -21.53 1.94
N GLU A 105 13.02 -22.26 1.08
CA GLU A 105 13.03 -22.00 -0.37
C GLU A 105 12.54 -20.59 -0.71
N SER A 106 11.56 -20.08 0.04
CA SER A 106 11.00 -18.73 -0.18
C SER A 106 12.04 -17.63 0.04
N VAL A 107 12.80 -17.68 1.14
CA VAL A 107 13.85 -16.67 1.41
C VAL A 107 15.00 -16.78 0.41
N LYS A 108 15.42 -18.00 0.05
CA LYS A 108 16.44 -18.22 -0.99
C LYS A 108 16.02 -17.63 -2.34
N MET A 109 14.78 -17.85 -2.74
CA MET A 109 14.23 -17.30 -3.98
C MET A 109 14.18 -15.77 -3.96
N TRP A 110 13.78 -15.17 -2.84
CA TRP A 110 13.81 -13.72 -2.65
C TRP A 110 15.23 -13.17 -2.84
N ILE A 111 16.23 -13.70 -2.11
CA ILE A 111 17.62 -13.24 -2.20
C ILE A 111 18.13 -13.34 -3.64
N GLN A 112 17.88 -14.48 -4.30
CA GLN A 112 18.28 -14.69 -5.70
C GLN A 112 17.68 -13.62 -6.64
N ARG A 113 16.39 -13.29 -6.45
CA ARG A 113 15.70 -12.29 -7.28
C ARG A 113 16.20 -10.88 -7.03
N MET A 114 16.40 -10.48 -5.78
CA MET A 114 17.03 -9.19 -5.48
C MET A 114 18.41 -9.06 -6.12
N ASN A 115 19.24 -10.09 -6.01
CA ASN A 115 20.56 -10.10 -6.64
C ASN A 115 20.46 -9.99 -8.17
N ALA A 116 19.53 -10.72 -8.80
CA ALA A 116 19.32 -10.65 -10.24
C ALA A 116 18.79 -9.28 -10.71
N SER A 117 17.98 -8.62 -9.90
CA SER A 117 17.39 -7.31 -10.18
C SER A 117 18.29 -6.14 -9.76
N GLY A 118 19.44 -6.41 -9.14
CA GLY A 118 20.37 -5.38 -8.65
C GLY A 118 19.88 -4.62 -7.43
N VAL A 119 18.91 -5.15 -6.68
CA VAL A 119 18.41 -4.55 -5.44
C VAL A 119 19.49 -4.69 -4.36
N HIS A 120 19.88 -3.57 -3.74
CA HIS A 120 20.90 -3.57 -2.70
C HIS A 120 20.40 -4.32 -1.47
N ASN A 121 21.07 -5.44 -1.15
CA ASN A 121 20.75 -6.27 -0.02
C ASN A 121 22.01 -6.82 0.68
N LYS A 122 21.87 -7.16 1.96
CA LYS A 122 22.95 -7.74 2.76
C LYS A 122 22.40 -8.70 3.80
N VAL A 123 23.09 -9.82 4.00
CA VAL A 123 22.81 -10.75 5.10
C VAL A 123 23.77 -10.44 6.24
N TYR A 124 23.21 -10.29 7.44
CA TYR A 124 23.93 -10.17 8.70
C TYR A 124 23.77 -11.47 9.49
N ASP A 125 24.87 -11.96 10.07
CA ASP A 125 24.82 -13.07 11.02
C ASP A 125 24.44 -12.61 12.44
N LYS A 126 24.15 -13.58 13.32
CA LYS A 126 23.79 -13.34 14.73
C LYS A 126 24.80 -12.46 15.47
N LYS A 127 26.11 -12.61 15.19
CA LYS A 127 27.16 -11.84 15.87
C LYS A 127 27.14 -10.39 15.40
N GLN A 128 27.11 -10.15 14.08
CA GLN A 128 27.03 -8.82 13.52
C GLN A 128 25.78 -8.07 14.01
N LEU A 129 24.63 -8.76 14.07
CA LEU A 129 23.39 -8.18 14.60
C LEU A 129 23.54 -7.77 16.07
N LYS A 130 24.18 -8.58 16.91
CA LYS A 130 24.45 -8.25 18.32
C LYS A 130 25.44 -7.09 18.49
N ASP A 131 26.46 -7.03 17.64
CA ASP A 131 27.44 -5.94 17.66
C ASP A 131 26.79 -4.61 17.27
N MET A 132 25.85 -4.63 16.32
CA MET A 132 25.12 -3.44 15.86
C MET A 132 23.95 -3.05 16.77
N MET A 133 23.18 -4.03 17.26
CA MET A 133 22.03 -3.84 18.15
C MET A 133 22.23 -4.64 19.45
N PRO A 134 23.02 -4.14 20.42
CA PRO A 134 23.30 -4.87 21.67
C PRO A 134 22.04 -5.25 22.46
N GLY A 135 20.98 -4.44 22.35
CA GLY A 135 19.69 -4.65 22.99
C GLY A 135 18.77 -5.67 22.30
N LEU A 136 19.14 -6.23 21.13
CA LEU A 136 18.38 -7.30 20.48
C LEU A 136 18.61 -8.61 21.23
N ASN A 137 17.54 -9.26 21.69
CA ASN A 137 17.60 -10.63 22.17
C ASN A 137 17.56 -11.61 20.99
N THR A 138 18.49 -12.57 21.00
CA THR A 138 18.71 -13.52 19.90
C THR A 138 18.68 -14.98 20.35
N ASP A 139 18.44 -15.23 21.64
CA ASP A 139 18.54 -16.54 22.26
C ASP A 139 17.40 -16.68 23.27
N PHE A 140 16.58 -17.73 23.11
CA PHE A 140 15.44 -18.01 23.97
C PHE A 140 15.55 -19.39 24.62
N SER A 141 16.72 -20.04 24.53
CA SER A 141 16.92 -21.43 24.95
C SER A 141 16.58 -21.72 26.43
N SER A 142 16.56 -20.69 27.28
CA SER A 142 16.20 -20.78 28.70
C SER A 142 15.00 -19.92 29.10
N ASP A 143 14.15 -19.53 28.15
CA ASP A 143 13.00 -18.64 28.38
C ASP A 143 11.67 -19.41 28.15
N GLU A 144 11.08 -19.90 29.25
CA GLU A 144 9.83 -20.68 29.23
C GLU A 144 8.66 -19.89 28.61
N GLU A 145 8.60 -18.57 28.80
CA GLU A 145 7.54 -17.75 28.21
C GLU A 145 7.72 -17.64 26.68
N ALA A 146 8.95 -17.47 26.21
CA ALA A 146 9.25 -17.43 24.78
C ALA A 146 8.92 -18.76 24.09
N GLU A 147 9.14 -19.89 24.76
CA GLU A 147 8.74 -21.22 24.29
C GLU A 147 7.21 -21.33 24.18
N LEU A 148 6.47 -20.94 25.23
CA LEU A 148 4.99 -20.94 25.23
C LEU A 148 4.41 -20.06 24.11
N MET A 149 5.09 -18.96 23.79
CA MET A 149 4.71 -18.05 22.72
C MET A 149 5.20 -18.51 21.33
N ASN A 150 5.93 -19.62 21.23
CA ASN A 150 6.54 -20.14 20.01
C ASN A 150 7.43 -19.11 19.29
N LEU A 151 8.20 -18.34 20.07
CA LEU A 151 9.18 -17.39 19.53
C LEU A 151 10.35 -18.13 18.90
N LYS A 152 10.88 -17.59 17.81
CA LYS A 152 12.01 -18.17 17.09
C LYS A 152 13.26 -17.35 17.37
N GLU A 153 14.36 -18.02 17.62
CA GLU A 153 15.64 -17.34 17.78
C GLU A 153 16.04 -16.56 16.54
N VAL A 154 16.76 -15.45 16.74
CA VAL A 154 17.29 -14.64 15.65
C VAL A 154 18.68 -15.15 15.28
N CYS A 155 18.79 -15.72 14.08
CA CYS A 155 20.04 -16.25 13.56
C CYS A 155 20.63 -15.36 12.45
N TYR A 156 19.77 -14.72 11.67
CA TYR A 156 20.15 -13.90 10.52
C TYR A 156 19.30 -12.64 10.41
N GLY A 157 19.86 -11.62 9.78
CA GLY A 157 19.16 -10.40 9.38
C GLY A 157 19.30 -10.18 7.89
N LEU A 158 18.21 -10.22 7.14
CA LEU A 158 18.21 -9.90 5.71
C LEU A 158 17.81 -8.44 5.52
N PHE A 159 18.80 -7.62 5.17
CA PHE A 159 18.69 -6.18 5.00
C PHE A 159 18.49 -5.78 3.53
N GLY A 160 17.63 -4.80 3.28
CA GLY A 160 17.47 -4.12 2.00
C GLY A 160 17.75 -2.63 2.12
N GLY A 161 18.69 -2.15 1.30
CA GLY A 161 19.17 -0.76 1.34
C GLY A 161 18.32 0.21 0.53
N ASP A 162 17.67 -0.25 -0.55
CA ASP A 162 16.80 0.57 -1.41
C ASP A 162 15.37 0.69 -0.85
N CYS A 163 15.26 0.66 0.48
CA CYS A 163 14.01 0.66 1.22
C CYS A 163 14.01 1.82 2.22
N GLY A 164 12.83 2.21 2.69
CA GLY A 164 12.76 3.34 3.60
C GLY A 164 11.36 3.68 4.03
N ALA A 165 11.15 4.95 4.35
CA ALA A 165 9.83 5.48 4.65
C ALA A 165 9.70 6.91 4.16
N LEU A 166 8.48 7.31 3.82
CA LEU A 166 8.15 8.64 3.31
C LEU A 166 6.93 9.21 4.03
N ASP A 167 6.61 10.48 3.76
CA ASP A 167 5.33 11.07 4.15
C ASP A 167 4.28 10.78 3.07
N PRO A 168 3.23 9.98 3.38
CA PRO A 168 2.24 9.61 2.38
C PRO A 168 1.37 10.80 1.96
N THR A 169 1.25 11.82 2.82
CA THR A 169 0.53 13.06 2.52
C THR A 169 1.28 13.86 1.46
N ARG A 170 2.61 14.01 1.61
CA ARG A 170 3.45 14.70 0.62
C ARG A 170 3.38 14.03 -0.75
N LEU A 171 3.35 12.70 -0.79
CA LEU A 171 3.21 11.98 -2.06
C LEU A 171 1.82 12.20 -2.71
N VAL A 172 0.76 12.24 -1.91
CA VAL A 172 -0.58 12.58 -2.39
C VAL A 172 -0.64 14.01 -2.92
N GLU A 173 -0.07 14.96 -2.18
CA GLU A 173 0.01 16.37 -2.55
C GLU A 173 0.77 16.56 -3.85
N TYR A 174 1.93 15.92 -4.02
CA TYR A 174 2.71 15.95 -5.26
C TYR A 174 1.85 15.58 -6.46
N TYR A 175 1.23 14.40 -6.46
CA TYR A 175 0.40 13.97 -7.60
C TYR A 175 -0.82 14.86 -7.81
N LEU A 176 -1.46 15.33 -6.73
CA LEU A 176 -2.63 16.19 -6.84
C LEU A 176 -2.28 17.56 -7.43
N GLU A 177 -1.14 18.14 -7.04
CA GLU A 177 -0.64 19.40 -7.58
C GLU A 177 -0.24 19.25 -9.04
N GLU A 178 0.48 18.19 -9.39
CA GLU A 178 0.84 17.89 -10.77
C GLU A 178 -0.39 17.66 -11.64
N PHE A 179 -1.41 16.96 -11.14
CA PHE A 179 -2.69 16.82 -11.82
C PHE A 179 -3.37 18.19 -12.04
N LYS A 180 -3.43 19.04 -11.00
CA LYS A 180 -4.04 20.38 -11.09
C LYS A 180 -3.32 21.32 -12.06
N LYS A 181 -2.00 21.14 -12.28
CA LYS A 181 -1.24 21.91 -13.28
C LYS A 181 -1.62 21.54 -14.71
N LEU A 182 -2.04 20.29 -14.93
CA LEU A 182 -2.36 19.75 -16.25
C LEU A 182 -3.87 19.81 -16.56
N CYS A 183 -4.71 19.63 -15.56
CA CYS A 183 -6.16 19.53 -15.70
C CYS A 183 -6.82 20.91 -15.59
N ASN A 184 -7.78 21.18 -16.47
CA ASN A 184 -8.64 22.36 -16.37
C ASN A 184 -9.89 22.13 -15.49
N CYS A 185 -10.15 20.89 -15.07
CA CYS A 185 -11.23 20.54 -14.16
C CYS A 185 -10.74 20.63 -12.70
N LYS A 186 -11.53 21.25 -11.83
CA LYS A 186 -11.22 21.32 -10.40
C LYS A 186 -11.59 19.98 -9.73
N PRO A 187 -10.68 19.34 -8.98
CA PRO A 187 -11.03 18.23 -8.11
C PRO A 187 -12.16 18.61 -7.14
N ARG A 188 -13.06 17.68 -6.86
CA ARG A 188 -14.16 17.87 -5.90
C ARG A 188 -13.99 16.93 -4.71
N PHE A 189 -14.12 17.48 -3.51
CA PHE A 189 -14.02 16.76 -2.26
C PHE A 189 -15.35 16.88 -1.50
N GLY A 190 -15.66 15.94 -0.62
CA GLY A 190 -16.97 15.84 0.00
C GLY A 190 -18.07 15.34 -0.95
N VAL A 191 -17.68 14.74 -2.08
CA VAL A 191 -18.60 14.21 -3.09
C VAL A 191 -18.64 12.69 -2.95
N ASP A 192 -19.69 12.19 -2.31
CA ASP A 192 -19.90 10.75 -2.19
C ASP A 192 -20.60 10.20 -3.43
N VAL A 193 -19.93 9.25 -4.09
CA VAL A 193 -20.50 8.49 -5.21
C VAL A 193 -21.30 7.34 -4.63
N GLU A 194 -22.62 7.38 -4.82
CA GLU A 194 -23.55 6.40 -4.25
C GLU A 194 -23.75 5.19 -5.17
N SER A 195 -23.64 5.38 -6.50
CA SER A 195 -23.82 4.29 -7.47
C SER A 195 -23.21 4.59 -8.84
N LEU A 196 -22.95 3.53 -9.61
CA LEU A 196 -22.55 3.59 -11.01
C LEU A 196 -23.77 3.64 -11.93
N LEU A 197 -23.72 4.46 -12.98
CA LEU A 197 -24.79 4.58 -13.97
C LEU A 197 -24.65 3.51 -15.07
N LEU A 198 -25.24 2.34 -14.85
CA LEU A 198 -25.26 1.26 -15.84
C LEU A 198 -26.39 1.45 -16.85
N GLU A 199 -26.03 1.59 -18.13
CA GLU A 199 -26.98 1.86 -19.21
C GLU A 199 -26.77 0.93 -20.41
N SER A 200 -27.78 0.84 -21.27
CA SER A 200 -27.73 0.09 -22.53
C SER A 200 -26.98 0.87 -23.62
N VAL A 201 -26.27 0.14 -24.49
CA VAL A 201 -25.58 0.70 -25.65
C VAL A 201 -25.92 -0.11 -26.91
N PRO A 202 -26.70 0.43 -27.87
CA PRO A 202 -27.39 1.73 -27.83
C PRO A 202 -28.57 1.73 -26.86
N LYS A 203 -28.96 2.93 -26.42
CA LYS A 203 -30.19 3.15 -25.65
C LYS A 203 -31.40 3.13 -26.59
N LEU A 204 -32.49 2.48 -26.17
CA LEU A 204 -33.73 2.35 -26.95
C LEU A 204 -34.90 3.18 -26.38
N ASP A 205 -34.71 3.79 -25.20
CA ASP A 205 -35.67 4.59 -24.46
C ASP A 205 -36.98 3.83 -24.14
N VAL A 206 -36.85 2.55 -23.80
CA VAL A 206 -37.98 1.71 -23.39
C VAL A 206 -37.94 1.40 -21.88
N PRO A 207 -39.09 1.32 -21.19
CA PRO A 207 -39.11 1.03 -19.76
C PRO A 207 -38.44 -0.31 -19.42
N GLY A 208 -37.49 -0.30 -18.48
CA GLY A 208 -36.80 -1.50 -18.00
C GLY A 208 -35.40 -1.74 -18.57
N GLU A 209 -34.88 -0.84 -19.42
CA GLU A 209 -33.47 -0.89 -19.82
C GLU A 209 -32.51 -0.72 -18.61
N PRO A 210 -31.32 -1.35 -18.64
CA PRO A 210 -30.82 -2.23 -19.68
C PRO A 210 -31.25 -3.71 -19.53
N PHE A 211 -31.74 -4.33 -20.61
CA PHE A 211 -32.13 -5.75 -20.64
C PHE A 211 -30.95 -6.70 -20.81
N VAL A 212 -31.14 -7.99 -20.47
CA VAL A 212 -30.10 -9.04 -20.55
C VAL A 212 -29.41 -9.12 -21.91
N TRP A 213 -30.15 -8.96 -23.01
CA TRP A 213 -29.64 -9.07 -24.39
C TRP A 213 -28.97 -7.79 -24.92
N GLN A 214 -29.05 -6.68 -24.16
CA GLN A 214 -28.37 -5.44 -24.52
C GLN A 214 -26.94 -5.45 -24.01
N ASN A 215 -26.04 -4.88 -24.82
CA ASN A 215 -24.73 -4.46 -24.32
C ASN A 215 -24.94 -3.40 -23.24
N LYS A 216 -24.13 -3.47 -22.19
CA LYS A 216 -24.22 -2.57 -21.04
C LYS A 216 -22.90 -1.87 -20.83
N LYS A 217 -22.95 -0.61 -20.46
CA LYS A 217 -21.76 0.19 -20.15
C LYS A 217 -22.08 1.11 -18.98
N VAL A 218 -21.09 1.34 -18.12
CA VAL A 218 -21.13 2.41 -17.14
C VAL A 218 -20.82 3.73 -17.83
N ASN A 219 -21.77 4.68 -17.77
CA ASN A 219 -21.68 5.98 -18.44
C ASN A 219 -21.63 7.16 -17.44
N GLY A 220 -21.13 6.91 -16.23
CA GLY A 220 -21.00 7.92 -15.19
C GLY A 220 -21.34 7.39 -13.80
N VAL A 221 -21.54 8.33 -12.88
CA VAL A 221 -21.81 8.08 -11.47
C VAL A 221 -22.95 8.95 -10.95
N LYS A 222 -23.66 8.45 -9.94
CA LYS A 222 -24.68 9.21 -9.22
C LYS A 222 -24.15 9.60 -7.85
N THR A 223 -24.39 10.85 -7.49
CA THR A 223 -24.16 11.39 -6.15
C THR A 223 -25.50 11.81 -5.54
N LYS A 224 -25.48 12.25 -4.28
CA LYS A 224 -26.66 12.80 -3.62
C LYS A 224 -27.22 14.05 -4.31
N GLU A 225 -26.36 14.87 -4.90
CA GLU A 225 -26.72 16.20 -5.41
C GLU A 225 -26.92 16.23 -6.93
N GLU A 226 -26.12 15.46 -7.66
CA GLU A 226 -26.03 15.51 -9.12
C GLU A 226 -25.67 14.17 -9.76
N THR A 227 -25.93 14.09 -11.06
CA THR A 227 -25.50 13.00 -11.94
C THR A 227 -24.29 13.47 -12.74
N LEU A 228 -23.18 12.73 -12.66
CA LEU A 228 -21.93 13.05 -13.36
C LEU A 228 -21.71 12.01 -14.46
N ARG A 229 -21.74 12.43 -15.73
CA ARG A 229 -21.57 11.56 -16.90
C ARG A 229 -20.09 11.42 -17.28
N ALA A 230 -19.70 10.22 -17.70
CA ALA A 230 -18.37 9.96 -18.25
C ALA A 230 -18.32 8.76 -19.19
N ASP A 231 -17.38 8.78 -20.14
CA ASP A 231 -17.09 7.64 -21.01
C ASP A 231 -16.38 6.50 -20.27
N VAL A 232 -15.56 6.85 -19.27
CA VAL A 232 -14.88 5.92 -18.38
C VAL A 232 -14.98 6.41 -16.93
N VAL A 233 -15.33 5.50 -16.02
CA VAL A 233 -15.25 5.73 -14.57
C VAL A 233 -14.07 4.93 -14.02
N VAL A 234 -13.13 5.61 -13.38
CA VAL A 234 -11.97 5.01 -12.72
C VAL A 234 -12.29 4.81 -11.24
N LEU A 235 -12.16 3.60 -10.73
CA LEU A 235 -12.35 3.28 -9.32
C LEU A 235 -11.00 3.01 -8.66
N ALA A 236 -10.57 3.97 -7.85
CA ALA A 236 -9.40 3.89 -6.97
C ALA A 236 -9.83 3.94 -5.50
N THR A 237 -10.99 3.33 -5.19
CA THR A 237 -11.67 3.40 -3.89
C THR A 237 -11.20 2.33 -2.89
N GLY A 238 -10.10 1.61 -3.17
CA GLY A 238 -9.46 0.71 -2.23
C GLY A 238 -10.40 -0.31 -1.59
N ALA A 239 -10.47 -0.32 -0.25
CA ALA A 239 -11.28 -1.25 0.53
C ALA A 239 -12.80 -1.03 0.40
N TRP A 240 -13.25 -0.04 -0.37
CA TRP A 240 -14.64 0.30 -0.63
C TRP A 240 -15.08 0.02 -2.07
N ALA A 241 -14.21 -0.56 -2.93
CA ALA A 241 -14.54 -0.77 -4.34
C ALA A 241 -15.80 -1.62 -4.58
N ASN A 242 -16.03 -2.64 -3.74
CA ASN A 242 -17.20 -3.50 -3.86
C ASN A 242 -18.52 -2.79 -3.51
N GLU A 243 -18.50 -1.66 -2.78
CA GLU A 243 -19.70 -0.84 -2.57
C GLU A 243 -20.32 -0.37 -3.90
N LEU A 244 -19.47 -0.10 -4.89
CA LEU A 244 -19.89 0.39 -6.21
C LEU A 244 -20.00 -0.71 -7.26
N LEU A 245 -19.18 -1.75 -7.15
CA LEU A 245 -19.09 -2.82 -8.16
C LEU A 245 -20.15 -3.92 -7.94
N ASP A 246 -20.39 -4.36 -6.70
CA ASP A 246 -21.30 -5.46 -6.41
C ASP A 246 -22.74 -5.18 -6.92
N PRO A 247 -23.31 -3.96 -6.75
CA PRO A 247 -24.67 -3.66 -7.21
C PRO A 247 -24.87 -3.80 -8.73
N ILE A 248 -23.80 -3.70 -9.53
CA ILE A 248 -23.85 -3.85 -10.99
C ILE A 248 -23.33 -5.22 -11.47
N GLY A 249 -23.06 -6.15 -10.54
CA GLY A 249 -22.59 -7.50 -10.86
C GLY A 249 -21.12 -7.58 -11.28
N MET A 250 -20.30 -6.62 -10.89
CA MET A 250 -18.84 -6.67 -11.03
C MET A 250 -18.19 -6.90 -9.65
N ASP A 251 -17.02 -7.53 -9.61
CA ASP A 251 -16.31 -7.85 -8.36
C ASP A 251 -14.85 -7.35 -8.46
N SER A 252 -14.36 -6.63 -7.45
CA SER A 252 -12.97 -6.17 -7.38
C SER A 252 -11.95 -7.28 -7.13
N ARG A 253 -12.41 -8.47 -6.74
CA ARG A 253 -11.68 -9.65 -6.27
C ARG A 253 -10.95 -9.45 -4.94
N THR A 254 -11.31 -8.41 -4.19
CA THR A 254 -10.57 -8.02 -2.98
C THR A 254 -11.44 -8.03 -1.73
N LYS A 255 -10.77 -8.14 -0.58
CA LYS A 255 -11.38 -8.05 0.76
C LYS A 255 -10.59 -7.11 1.64
N ALA A 256 -11.29 -6.36 2.48
CA ALA A 256 -10.70 -5.56 3.54
C ALA A 256 -10.26 -6.45 4.72
N LYS A 257 -9.13 -6.10 5.35
CA LYS A 257 -8.74 -6.64 6.65
C LYS A 257 -8.05 -5.57 7.49
N LYS A 258 -8.44 -5.47 8.76
CA LYS A 258 -7.96 -4.43 9.68
C LYS A 258 -6.49 -4.60 10.05
N ARG A 259 -5.78 -3.48 10.16
CA ARG A 259 -4.41 -3.35 10.68
C ARG A 259 -4.33 -2.20 11.66
N HIS A 260 -3.40 -2.32 12.60
CA HIS A 260 -3.16 -1.37 13.67
C HIS A 260 -1.73 -0.83 13.58
N ILE A 261 -1.57 0.43 13.95
CA ILE A 261 -0.27 1.02 14.28
C ILE A 261 -0.33 1.60 15.69
N PHE A 262 0.71 1.35 16.46
CA PHE A 262 0.88 1.85 17.82
C PHE A 262 2.18 2.66 17.91
N VAL A 263 2.10 3.86 18.49
CA VAL A 263 3.23 4.80 18.59
C VAL A 263 3.87 4.70 19.96
N VAL A 264 5.18 4.47 20.01
CA VAL A 264 5.97 4.47 21.24
C VAL A 264 7.11 5.47 21.10
N HIS A 265 7.10 6.55 21.88
CA HIS A 265 8.22 7.51 21.92
C HIS A 265 9.42 6.98 22.73
N ALA A 266 10.62 7.33 22.28
CA ALA A 266 11.88 6.98 22.93
C ALA A 266 12.30 7.99 24.01
N GLU A 267 11.70 9.19 24.07
CA GLU A 267 12.18 10.40 24.79
C GLU A 267 12.48 10.24 26.30
N ARG A 268 12.20 9.10 26.93
CA ARG A 268 12.49 8.85 28.35
C ARG A 268 13.13 7.50 28.64
N LYS A 269 13.57 6.78 27.60
CA LYS A 269 14.18 5.45 27.73
C LYS A 269 15.48 5.39 26.96
N GLN A 270 16.59 5.27 27.70
CA GLN A 270 17.92 5.19 27.12
C GLN A 270 18.02 4.05 26.10
N GLY A 271 17.55 2.84 26.44
CA GLY A 271 17.59 1.69 25.53
C GLY A 271 16.80 1.89 24.22
N LEU A 272 15.69 2.65 24.24
CA LEU A 272 14.95 2.96 23.01
C LEU A 272 15.68 4.00 22.16
N ASN A 273 16.38 4.96 22.77
CA ASN A 273 17.23 5.90 22.02
C ASN A 273 18.43 5.17 21.42
N GLU A 274 19.09 4.29 22.17
CA GLU A 274 20.20 3.47 21.67
C GLU A 274 19.77 2.58 20.49
N LEU A 275 18.57 1.99 20.58
CA LEU A 275 18.00 1.26 19.45
C LEU A 275 17.71 2.18 18.26
N LEU A 276 17.09 3.34 18.50
CA LEU A 276 16.76 4.30 17.45
C LEU A 276 18.02 4.79 16.74
N ASP A 277 19.08 5.11 17.48
CA ASP A 277 20.34 5.65 16.98
C ASP A 277 21.36 4.56 16.58
N THR A 278 20.87 3.36 16.22
CA THR A 278 21.70 2.23 15.79
C THR A 278 22.49 2.58 14.53
N LYS A 279 23.81 2.38 14.56
CA LYS A 279 24.72 2.75 13.45
C LYS A 279 25.05 1.58 12.53
N GLY A 280 25.49 1.91 11.32
CA GLY A 280 26.10 0.97 10.38
C GLY A 280 25.16 0.28 9.40
N PHE A 281 23.85 0.48 9.52
CA PHE A 281 22.88 -0.02 8.52
C PHE A 281 22.67 0.96 7.35
N ASN A 282 22.61 2.25 7.65
CA ASN A 282 22.28 3.31 6.70
C ASN A 282 23.01 4.61 7.09
N ASP A 283 22.98 5.60 6.19
CA ASP A 283 23.65 6.89 6.38
C ASP A 283 22.97 7.78 7.43
N LEU A 284 21.71 7.49 7.74
CA LEU A 284 20.92 8.19 8.75
C LEU A 284 21.25 7.73 10.18
N ASN A 285 22.11 6.73 10.34
CA ASN A 285 22.51 6.16 11.63
C ASN A 285 21.30 5.78 12.50
N THR A 286 20.32 5.12 11.89
CA THR A 286 19.15 4.57 12.58
C THR A 286 18.99 3.09 12.35
N VAL A 287 18.33 2.40 13.28
CA VAL A 287 17.82 1.04 13.03
C VAL A 287 16.88 1.06 11.80
N PRO A 288 16.90 0.03 10.93
CA PRO A 288 15.95 -0.07 9.82
C PRO A 288 14.51 -0.34 10.26
N PHE A 289 13.56 -0.24 9.32
CA PHE A 289 12.25 -0.87 9.51
C PHE A 289 12.47 -2.37 9.76
N THR A 290 12.11 -2.86 10.95
CA THR A 290 12.52 -4.19 11.40
C THR A 290 11.32 -5.11 11.55
N ILE A 291 11.37 -6.27 10.90
CA ILE A 291 10.37 -7.34 10.97
C ILE A 291 10.93 -8.47 11.85
N LEU A 292 10.13 -8.92 12.81
CA LEU A 292 10.49 -9.98 13.74
C LEU A 292 10.23 -11.36 13.12
N PRO A 293 10.97 -12.41 13.54
CA PRO A 293 10.82 -13.74 12.93
C PRO A 293 9.50 -14.41 13.32
N SER A 294 8.84 -13.96 14.40
CA SER A 294 7.59 -14.53 14.90
C SER A 294 6.45 -13.51 14.90
N ALA A 295 5.22 -14.03 14.89
CA ALA A 295 3.96 -13.30 15.04
C ALA A 295 3.63 -12.26 13.94
N GLY A 296 4.50 -12.04 12.95
CA GLY A 296 4.30 -11.00 11.93
C GLY A 296 4.42 -9.59 12.48
N LEU A 297 5.14 -9.43 13.60
CA LEU A 297 5.32 -8.14 14.25
C LEU A 297 6.47 -7.37 13.60
N TYR A 298 6.33 -6.06 13.54
CA TYR A 298 7.38 -5.17 13.06
C TYR A 298 7.37 -3.84 13.81
N PHE A 299 8.46 -3.10 13.70
CA PHE A 299 8.49 -1.69 14.02
C PHE A 299 9.16 -0.88 12.91
N ARG A 300 8.70 0.36 12.75
CA ARG A 300 9.30 1.40 11.93
C ARG A 300 9.92 2.46 12.87
N PRO A 301 11.19 2.85 12.72
CA PRO A 301 11.74 4.02 13.40
C PRO A 301 11.08 5.32 12.88
N GLN A 302 10.86 6.28 13.78
CA GLN A 302 10.42 7.63 13.46
C GLN A 302 11.40 8.64 14.01
N LEU A 303 12.19 9.24 13.12
CA LEU A 303 13.30 10.10 13.50
C LEU A 303 12.83 11.45 14.04
N GLN A 304 11.80 12.03 13.44
CA GLN A 304 11.28 13.35 13.82
C GLN A 304 10.58 13.33 15.18
N GLU A 305 9.74 12.31 15.41
CA GLU A 305 9.02 12.11 16.67
C GLU A 305 9.85 11.38 17.74
N ARG A 306 11.10 11.03 17.39
CA ARG A 306 12.00 10.15 18.16
C ARG A 306 11.28 8.97 18.82
N GLY A 307 10.83 8.03 17.99
CA GLY A 307 10.06 6.89 18.46
C GLY A 307 9.95 5.77 17.45
N PHE A 308 8.96 4.91 17.68
CA PHE A 308 8.68 3.74 16.87
C PHE A 308 7.19 3.63 16.59
N TRP A 309 6.86 3.28 15.36
CA TRP A 309 5.53 2.85 14.96
C TRP A 309 5.52 1.33 14.85
N ILE A 310 4.70 0.68 15.64
CA ILE A 310 4.67 -0.78 15.80
C ILE A 310 3.39 -1.30 15.16
N GLY A 311 3.50 -2.34 14.33
CA GLY A 311 2.37 -2.97 13.68
C GLY A 311 2.50 -4.48 13.63
N CYS A 312 1.40 -5.15 13.30
CA CYS A 312 1.32 -6.61 13.25
C CYS A 312 0.52 -7.08 12.04
N GLY A 313 1.08 -8.05 11.32
CA GLY A 313 0.52 -8.75 10.17
C GLY A 313 -0.39 -9.93 10.51
N ASP A 314 -1.21 -9.86 11.56
CA ASP A 314 -1.98 -11.02 12.05
C ASP A 314 -2.84 -11.68 10.96
N LYS A 315 -2.77 -13.02 10.88
CA LYS A 315 -3.37 -13.79 9.79
C LYS A 315 -4.68 -14.44 10.21
N LEU A 316 -4.60 -15.62 10.80
CA LEU A 316 -5.74 -16.39 11.29
C LEU A 316 -6.28 -15.74 12.58
N GLY A 317 -7.61 -15.69 12.73
CA GLY A 317 -8.26 -15.02 13.85
C GLY A 317 -8.63 -13.55 13.59
N ARG A 318 -8.08 -12.91 12.55
CA ARG A 318 -8.50 -11.59 12.08
C ARG A 318 -9.43 -11.72 10.88
N SER A 319 -10.68 -11.25 11.01
CA SER A 319 -11.71 -11.34 9.97
C SER A 319 -11.33 -10.58 8.70
N TYR A 320 -11.92 -11.02 7.59
CA TYR A 320 -12.02 -10.24 6.36
C TYR A 320 -13.42 -9.67 6.27
N ASP A 321 -13.53 -8.47 5.70
CA ASP A 321 -14.79 -7.83 5.33
C ASP A 321 -14.77 -7.52 3.83
N TYR A 322 -15.90 -7.62 3.12
CA TYR A 322 -15.93 -7.33 1.67
C TYR A 322 -15.77 -5.84 1.37
N VAL A 323 -16.26 -5.02 2.30
CA VAL A 323 -16.19 -3.57 2.31
C VAL A 323 -15.69 -3.18 3.69
N GLN A 324 -14.75 -2.27 3.77
CA GLN A 324 -14.23 -1.79 5.05
C GLN A 324 -15.33 -1.09 5.86
N PRO A 325 -15.68 -1.59 7.05
CA PRO A 325 -16.64 -0.93 7.91
C PRO A 325 -16.00 0.27 8.63
N GLU A 326 -16.81 1.24 9.04
CA GLU A 326 -16.35 2.48 9.69
C GLU A 326 -15.49 2.22 10.95
N HIS A 327 -15.85 1.20 11.74
CA HIS A 327 -15.15 0.88 12.99
C HIS A 327 -13.70 0.39 12.81
N TYR A 328 -13.23 0.18 11.57
CA TYR A 328 -11.81 -0.11 11.32
C TYR A 328 -10.88 1.02 11.77
N SER A 329 -11.36 2.27 11.83
CA SER A 329 -10.54 3.40 12.30
C SER A 329 -10.23 3.34 13.80
N ASN A 330 -10.95 2.53 14.57
CA ASN A 330 -10.80 2.46 16.02
C ASN A 330 -9.69 1.46 16.39
N PRO A 331 -8.53 1.89 16.92
CA PRO A 331 -7.50 0.96 17.32
C PRO A 331 -7.88 0.16 18.58
N GLU A 332 -7.38 -1.06 18.69
CA GLU A 332 -7.65 -1.98 19.80
C GLU A 332 -6.51 -1.95 20.83
N SER A 333 -6.64 -1.21 21.95
CA SER A 333 -5.58 -1.12 22.96
C SER A 333 -5.22 -2.47 23.60
N ALA A 334 -6.24 -3.28 23.91
CA ALA A 334 -6.04 -4.63 24.46
C ALA A 334 -5.29 -5.56 23.48
N TYR A 335 -5.37 -5.30 22.17
CA TYR A 335 -4.60 -6.05 21.18
C TYR A 335 -3.10 -5.73 21.30
N TYR A 336 -2.73 -4.47 21.54
CA TYR A 336 -1.34 -4.13 21.83
C TYR A 336 -0.85 -4.86 23.08
N GLU A 337 -1.58 -4.73 24.19
CA GLU A 337 -1.16 -5.27 25.49
C GLU A 337 -1.04 -6.80 25.49
N ASN A 338 -2.00 -7.50 24.88
CA ASN A 338 -2.09 -8.95 24.97
C ASN A 338 -1.39 -9.69 23.82
N SER A 339 -1.20 -9.05 22.66
CA SER A 339 -0.68 -9.73 21.45
C SER A 339 0.64 -9.13 20.95
N VAL A 340 0.81 -7.81 21.01
CA VAL A 340 1.99 -7.13 20.45
C VAL A 340 3.11 -7.01 21.48
N TYR A 341 2.79 -6.42 22.63
CA TYR A 341 3.75 -6.07 23.67
C TYR A 341 4.58 -7.28 24.17
N PRO A 342 3.99 -8.45 24.48
CA PRO A 342 4.76 -9.59 24.99
C PRO A 342 5.82 -10.06 24.01
N VAL A 343 5.50 -10.08 22.70
CA VAL A 343 6.44 -10.49 21.65
C VAL A 343 7.53 -9.43 21.49
N LEU A 344 7.14 -8.16 21.42
CA LEU A 344 8.06 -7.04 21.22
C LEU A 344 9.12 -6.97 22.32
N SER A 345 8.70 -7.04 23.59
CA SER A 345 9.62 -6.92 24.74
C SER A 345 10.57 -8.11 24.84
N LYS A 346 10.16 -9.30 24.39
CA LYS A 346 11.04 -10.48 24.37
C LYS A 346 12.18 -10.35 23.37
N TYR A 347 11.91 -9.86 22.16
CA TYR A 347 12.96 -9.59 21.17
C TYR A 347 13.77 -8.34 21.50
N PHE A 348 13.13 -7.30 22.02
CA PHE A 348 13.77 -6.03 22.32
C PHE A 348 13.39 -5.57 23.74
N PRO A 349 14.14 -6.00 24.77
CA PRO A 349 13.91 -5.60 26.17
C PRO A 349 13.89 -4.08 26.41
N ALA A 350 14.45 -3.29 25.49
CA ALA A 350 14.32 -1.83 25.50
C ALA A 350 12.85 -1.34 25.52
N PHE A 351 11.90 -2.13 25.01
CA PHE A 351 10.47 -1.83 25.05
C PHE A 351 9.79 -2.22 26.37
N GLU A 352 10.47 -2.88 27.32
CA GLU A 352 9.87 -3.26 28.60
C GLU A 352 9.32 -2.04 29.35
N GLY A 353 8.06 -2.14 29.77
CA GLY A 353 7.31 -1.06 30.40
C GLY A 353 7.00 0.11 29.46
N ALA A 354 7.26 0.02 28.16
CA ALA A 354 6.85 1.04 27.20
C ALA A 354 5.36 0.86 26.88
N ARG A 355 4.66 1.97 26.68
CA ARG A 355 3.23 2.00 26.39
C ARG A 355 2.97 2.92 25.20
N PRO A 356 1.97 2.61 24.36
CA PRO A 356 1.65 3.47 23.24
C PRO A 356 1.17 4.84 23.72
N THR A 357 1.67 5.91 23.10
CA THR A 357 1.21 7.29 23.30
C THR A 357 0.18 7.70 22.25
N GLY A 358 0.10 6.96 21.16
CA GLY A 358 -0.87 7.13 20.08
C GLY A 358 -1.12 5.81 19.38
N SER A 359 -2.23 5.72 18.66
CA SER A 359 -2.53 4.59 17.79
C SER A 359 -3.57 4.96 16.74
N TRP A 360 -3.56 4.25 15.63
CA TRP A 360 -4.60 4.34 14.60
C TRP A 360 -4.76 2.97 13.93
N ALA A 361 -5.81 2.85 13.13
CA ALA A 361 -6.11 1.64 12.40
C ALA A 361 -6.74 1.94 11.04
N GLY A 362 -6.58 1.00 10.11
CA GLY A 362 -7.12 1.09 8.76
C GLY A 362 -7.26 -0.30 8.14
N GLY A 363 -7.70 -0.36 6.89
CA GLY A 363 -7.90 -1.61 6.17
C GLY A 363 -6.91 -1.82 5.03
N TYR A 364 -6.33 -3.00 4.97
CA TYR A 364 -5.68 -3.48 3.75
C TYR A 364 -6.73 -4.03 2.80
N SER A 365 -6.67 -3.63 1.52
CA SER A 365 -7.42 -4.26 0.44
C SER A 365 -6.61 -5.43 -0.11
N TYR A 366 -6.93 -6.65 0.34
CA TYR A 366 -6.25 -7.89 0.00
C TYR A 366 -6.78 -8.48 -1.30
N SER A 367 -5.91 -8.76 -2.24
CA SER A 367 -6.16 -9.67 -3.36
C SER A 367 -5.77 -11.10 -2.97
N PRO A 368 -6.30 -12.14 -3.65
CA PRO A 368 -6.07 -13.54 -3.29
C PRO A 368 -4.60 -13.97 -3.40
N ASP A 369 -3.84 -13.33 -4.27
CA ASP A 369 -2.41 -13.59 -4.53
C ASP A 369 -1.49 -12.48 -3.99
N ALA A 370 -2.06 -11.48 -3.30
CA ALA A 370 -1.39 -10.30 -2.81
C ALA A 370 -0.65 -9.45 -3.88
N ILE A 371 -1.08 -9.56 -5.14
CA ILE A 371 -0.67 -8.71 -6.27
C ILE A 371 -1.86 -7.80 -6.66
N PRO A 372 -1.66 -6.51 -7.00
CA PRO A 372 -2.77 -5.64 -7.37
C PRO A 372 -3.58 -6.10 -8.59
N TYR A 373 -4.81 -5.61 -8.71
CA TYR A 373 -5.64 -5.70 -9.90
C TYR A 373 -5.70 -4.34 -10.59
N VAL A 374 -5.48 -4.34 -11.91
CA VAL A 374 -5.72 -3.20 -12.80
C VAL A 374 -6.40 -3.71 -14.06
N TYR A 375 -7.65 -3.31 -14.30
CA TYR A 375 -8.43 -3.76 -15.46
C TYR A 375 -9.47 -2.74 -15.90
N LEU A 376 -9.80 -2.73 -17.20
CA LEU A 376 -10.86 -1.93 -17.80
C LEU A 376 -11.94 -2.86 -18.37
N GLU A 377 -13.15 -2.82 -17.81
CA GLU A 377 -14.30 -3.61 -18.28
C GLU A 377 -15.58 -2.77 -18.25
N ASN A 378 -16.37 -2.83 -19.32
CA ASN A 378 -17.70 -2.18 -19.42
C ASN A 378 -17.72 -0.67 -19.05
N GLY A 379 -16.65 0.07 -19.38
CA GLY A 379 -16.53 1.50 -19.05
C GLY A 379 -15.99 1.78 -17.64
N VAL A 380 -15.56 0.76 -16.90
CA VAL A 380 -14.99 0.93 -15.56
C VAL A 380 -13.54 0.48 -15.52
N LEU A 381 -12.63 1.40 -15.19
CA LEU A 381 -11.21 1.12 -14.94
C LEU A 381 -10.98 0.96 -13.43
N VAL A 382 -10.61 -0.22 -12.96
CA VAL A 382 -10.44 -0.49 -11.53
C VAL A 382 -8.96 -0.61 -11.19
N LEU A 383 -8.51 0.09 -10.15
CA LEU A 383 -7.18 -0.07 -9.54
C LEU A 383 -7.38 -0.44 -8.06
N ASN A 384 -7.13 -1.70 -7.69
CA ASN A 384 -7.39 -2.17 -6.33
C ASN A 384 -6.45 -3.33 -5.91
N GLY A 385 -6.58 -3.82 -4.67
CA GLY A 385 -5.96 -5.07 -4.23
C GLY A 385 -4.47 -4.97 -3.95
N ALA A 386 -3.96 -3.78 -3.65
CA ALA A 386 -2.53 -3.59 -3.40
C ALA A 386 -2.01 -4.26 -2.11
N SER A 387 -2.89 -4.92 -1.35
CA SER A 387 -2.54 -5.89 -0.29
C SER A 387 -1.54 -5.35 0.73
N GLY A 388 -1.82 -4.14 1.22
CA GLY A 388 -1.00 -3.47 2.23
C GLY A 388 0.18 -2.65 1.72
N SER A 389 0.44 -2.68 0.42
CA SER A 389 1.62 -2.04 -0.20
C SER A 389 1.22 -1.08 -1.32
N GLY A 390 0.09 -0.38 -1.17
CA GLY A 390 -0.45 0.54 -2.17
C GLY A 390 0.44 1.76 -2.44
N ILE A 391 0.99 2.39 -1.40
CA ILE A 391 1.87 3.57 -1.53
C ILE A 391 3.06 3.25 -2.43
N MET A 392 3.80 2.18 -2.10
CA MET A 392 4.99 1.76 -2.85
C MET A 392 4.69 1.20 -4.25
N LYS A 393 3.43 1.06 -4.66
CA LYS A 393 3.03 0.58 -5.99
C LYS A 393 2.25 1.62 -6.80
N ALA A 394 1.95 2.78 -6.20
CA ALA A 394 0.98 3.73 -6.74
C ALA A 394 1.39 4.27 -8.11
N ASP A 395 2.67 4.62 -8.29
CA ASP A 395 3.19 5.11 -9.57
C ASP A 395 3.05 4.05 -10.68
N ALA A 396 3.58 2.85 -10.44
CA ALA A 396 3.55 1.77 -11.42
C ALA A 396 2.11 1.36 -11.78
N MET A 397 1.22 1.24 -10.78
CA MET A 397 -0.19 0.92 -11.02
C MET A 397 -0.89 2.00 -11.87
N ALA A 398 -0.61 3.27 -11.62
CA ALA A 398 -1.20 4.37 -12.36
C ALA A 398 -0.72 4.41 -13.83
N ARG A 399 0.57 4.14 -14.08
CA ARG A 399 1.12 4.00 -15.45
C ARG A 399 0.51 2.83 -16.21
N ILE A 400 0.28 1.69 -15.54
CA ILE A 400 -0.39 0.53 -16.14
C ILE A 400 -1.85 0.85 -16.48
N ALA A 401 -2.55 1.53 -15.59
CA ALA A 401 -3.92 1.96 -15.81
C ALA A 401 -4.04 2.93 -16.99
N ASP A 402 -3.13 3.89 -17.11
CA ASP A 402 -3.05 4.78 -18.27
C ASP A 402 -2.79 4.02 -19.58
N ALA A 403 -1.84 3.07 -19.58
CA ALA A 403 -1.57 2.24 -20.74
C ALA A 403 -2.81 1.41 -21.17
N LEU A 404 -3.52 0.83 -20.20
CA LEU A 404 -4.77 0.12 -20.44
C LEU A 404 -5.87 1.03 -21.02
N TYR A 405 -6.06 2.22 -20.44
CA TYR A 405 -7.03 3.20 -20.93
C TYR A 405 -6.75 3.61 -22.39
N ARG A 406 -5.48 3.85 -22.72
CA ARG A 406 -5.05 4.24 -24.08
C ARG A 406 -4.94 3.05 -25.06
N GLY A 407 -5.26 1.83 -24.63
CA GLY A 407 -5.21 0.64 -25.47
C GLY A 407 -3.79 0.21 -25.88
N LEU A 408 -2.78 0.56 -25.08
CA LEU A 408 -1.40 0.16 -25.33
C LEU A 408 -1.16 -1.28 -24.87
N PRO A 409 -0.42 -2.11 -25.64
CA PRO A 409 -0.15 -3.50 -25.27
C PRO A 409 0.83 -3.61 -24.09
N GLU A 410 1.72 -2.63 -23.92
CA GLU A 410 2.70 -2.56 -22.85
C GLU A 410 2.57 -1.24 -22.09
N ALA A 411 2.76 -1.32 -20.78
CA ALA A 411 2.94 -0.17 -19.92
C ALA A 411 4.44 0.08 -19.73
N GLU A 412 4.86 1.33 -19.96
CA GLU A 412 6.20 1.78 -19.60
C GLU A 412 6.19 2.34 -18.17
N LEU A 413 6.89 1.65 -17.28
CA LEU A 413 7.12 2.04 -15.89
C LEU A 413 8.31 3.00 -15.80
N TYR A 414 8.48 3.62 -14.62
CA TYR A 414 9.63 4.49 -14.40
C TYR A 414 10.97 3.75 -14.66
N GLY A 415 11.96 4.48 -15.21
CA GLY A 415 13.24 3.91 -15.61
C GLY A 415 13.22 3.07 -16.90
N GLY A 416 12.15 3.19 -17.71
CA GLY A 416 12.04 2.54 -19.02
C GLY A 416 11.75 1.04 -18.97
N LYS A 417 11.43 0.50 -17.79
CA LYS A 417 11.01 -0.89 -17.63
C LYS A 417 9.61 -1.08 -18.22
N LYS A 418 9.35 -2.24 -18.83
CA LYS A 418 8.07 -2.53 -19.47
C LYS A 418 7.44 -3.81 -18.93
N MET A 419 6.12 -3.85 -18.95
CA MET A 419 5.32 -5.06 -18.75
C MET A 419 4.05 -4.99 -19.59
N LEU A 420 3.44 -6.14 -19.89
CA LEU A 420 2.17 -6.16 -20.59
C LEU A 420 1.12 -5.42 -19.74
N SER A 421 0.35 -4.53 -20.38
CA SER A 421 -0.68 -3.73 -19.70
C SER A 421 -1.75 -4.63 -19.07
N THR A 422 -1.99 -5.81 -19.65
CA THR A 422 -2.97 -6.80 -19.16
C THR A 422 -2.47 -7.74 -18.06
N THR A 423 -1.19 -7.68 -17.67
CA THR A 423 -0.61 -8.59 -16.64
C THR A 423 -1.37 -8.53 -15.31
N LEU A 424 -1.87 -7.35 -14.92
CA LEU A 424 -2.64 -7.15 -13.68
C LEU A 424 -4.16 -7.26 -13.87
N SER A 425 -4.63 -7.62 -15.07
CA SER A 425 -6.06 -7.74 -15.37
C SER A 425 -6.71 -8.92 -14.63
N GLN A 426 -8.04 -9.06 -14.74
CA GLN A 426 -8.73 -10.25 -14.20
C GLN A 426 -8.60 -11.48 -15.12
N ARG A 427 -8.62 -11.28 -16.44
CA ARG A 427 -8.78 -12.36 -17.42
C ARG A 427 -7.45 -12.90 -17.96
N GLU A 428 -6.48 -12.01 -18.16
CA GLU A 428 -5.16 -12.34 -18.72
C GLU A 428 -4.07 -12.35 -17.65
N ARG A 429 -4.48 -12.41 -16.39
CA ARG A 429 -3.60 -12.33 -15.23
C ARG A 429 -2.48 -13.36 -15.30
N LYS A 430 -1.23 -12.89 -15.23
CA LYS A 430 -0.05 -13.76 -15.22
C LYS A 430 0.93 -13.28 -14.15
N VAL A 431 0.61 -13.60 -12.90
CA VAL A 431 1.38 -13.17 -11.73
C VAL A 431 1.63 -14.35 -10.79
N GLU A 432 2.71 -14.24 -10.02
CA GLU A 432 3.04 -15.18 -8.96
C GLU A 432 2.35 -14.77 -7.66
N VAL A 433 1.99 -15.75 -6.83
CA VAL A 433 1.51 -15.49 -5.48
C VAL A 433 2.64 -14.86 -4.65
N GLU A 434 2.33 -13.75 -3.97
CA GLU A 434 3.26 -13.12 -3.04
C GLU A 434 3.22 -13.83 -1.68
N SER A 435 4.39 -14.30 -1.21
CA SER A 435 4.53 -14.96 0.08
C SER A 435 5.05 -14.04 1.20
N VAL A 436 5.59 -12.87 0.85
CA VAL A 436 6.23 -11.92 1.78
C VAL A 436 5.31 -10.71 1.98
N VAL A 437 4.14 -10.95 2.53
CA VAL A 437 3.22 -9.90 2.99
C VAL A 437 3.49 -9.62 4.47
N ILE A 438 3.62 -8.34 4.81
CA ILE A 438 3.76 -7.84 6.19
C ILE A 438 2.37 -7.60 6.76
#